data_AF-A0A212CC07-F1
#
_entry.id   AF-A0A212CC07-F1
#
_cell.length_a   1.000
_cell.length_b   1.000
_cell.length_c   1.000
_cell.angle_alpha   90.00
_cell.angle_beta   90.00
_cell.angle_gamma   90.00
#
_symmetry.space_group_name_H-M   'P 1'
#
loop_
_entity.id
_entity.type
_entity.pdbx_description
1 polymer ?
#
loop_
_entity_poly.entity_id
_entity_poly.type
_entity_poly.pdbx_seq_one_letter_code
_entity_poly.pdbx_strand_id
1 'polypeptide(L)'
;MLERKVVDKGSDPLLPSNCEPVVSPSMFREIMNDIPIRLSRIKFREEAKRLLFKYAEAARRLIESRSASPDSRKVVKWNVEDTFSWLRKDHSASKEDYMDRLEHLRRQCGPHVSAAAKDSVEGICSKIYHISLEYVKRIREKHLAILKENNIPEEVEAPEVEPRLVYCYPVRLAVPAPPVPSVEMHVENSVVCIRYKGEMVKVSRNYFSKLWLLYRYSCIDDSAFERFLPRVWCLLRRYQMMFGVGLYEGTGLQGSLPVHVFEALHRLFGVSFECFASPLNCYFRQYCSAFPDTDGYFGSRGPCLDFSPLSGSFEANPPFCEELMDAMVSHFEKLLESSPEPLSFIVFIPEWREPPTPALTRMEQSRFKRHQLVLPAFEHEYRSGSQHVCKKEEMHYKAVHNTAVLFLQNEPGFAKWGPTPERLQELGAACRQSGRSHSSSGS
;
A
#
# COMPACT_ATOMS: atom_id res chain seq x y z
N MET A 1 2.84 7.69 -4.45
CA MET A 1 3.91 7.44 -3.45
C MET A 1 4.47 6.05 -3.57
N LEU A 2 3.68 4.99 -3.31
CA LEU A 2 4.11 3.59 -3.40
C LEU A 2 4.78 3.26 -4.74
N GLU A 3 4.11 3.54 -5.86
CA GLU A 3 4.63 3.28 -7.21
C GLU A 3 5.98 3.96 -7.45
N ARG A 4 6.10 5.24 -7.06
CA ARG A 4 7.36 5.98 -7.21
C ARG A 4 8.50 5.33 -6.41
N LYS A 5 8.23 4.85 -5.19
CA LYS A 5 9.25 4.20 -4.34
C LYS A 5 9.76 2.86 -4.88
N VAL A 6 9.10 2.25 -5.86
CA VAL A 6 9.62 1.07 -6.56
C VAL A 6 10.82 1.42 -7.44
N VAL A 7 10.80 2.61 -8.06
CA VAL A 7 11.81 3.04 -9.04
C VAL A 7 12.72 4.15 -8.53
N ASP A 8 12.39 4.73 -7.37
CA ASP A 8 13.11 5.84 -6.78
C ASP A 8 14.50 5.41 -6.29
N LYS A 9 15.53 6.02 -6.87
CA LYS A 9 16.93 5.90 -6.41
C LYS A 9 17.33 7.07 -5.49
N GLY A 10 16.33 7.78 -4.97
CA GLY A 10 16.47 8.90 -4.06
C GLY A 10 16.79 8.48 -2.63
N SER A 11 17.12 9.46 -1.77
CA SER A 11 17.52 9.19 -0.39
C SER A 11 16.46 9.51 0.66
N ASP A 12 15.39 10.23 0.31
CA ASP A 12 14.32 10.52 1.27
C ASP A 12 13.48 9.26 1.50
N PRO A 13 13.14 8.89 2.74
CA PRO A 13 12.39 7.66 3.02
C PRO A 13 10.93 7.71 2.56
N LEU A 14 10.35 8.90 2.36
CA LEU A 14 8.94 9.08 2.00
C LEU A 14 8.79 9.63 0.57
N LEU A 15 9.39 10.78 0.29
CA LEU A 15 9.22 11.53 -0.95
C LEU A 15 10.11 10.99 -2.08
N PRO A 16 9.61 10.91 -3.33
CA PRO A 16 10.44 10.54 -4.48
C PRO A 16 11.39 11.68 -4.88
N SER A 17 12.60 11.32 -5.29
CA SER A 17 13.60 12.32 -5.72
C SER A 17 14.58 11.88 -6.81
N ASN A 18 14.50 10.65 -7.30
CA ASN A 18 15.30 10.20 -8.44
C ASN A 18 14.59 9.04 -9.13
N CYS A 19 13.49 9.35 -9.82
CA CYS A 19 12.63 8.38 -10.50
C CYS A 19 12.78 8.48 -12.03
N GLU A 20 12.86 7.33 -12.68
CA GLU A 20 12.71 7.20 -14.13
C GLU A 20 11.62 6.15 -14.44
N PRO A 21 10.60 6.48 -15.26
CA PRO A 21 10.33 7.78 -15.87
C PRO A 21 9.85 8.84 -14.87
N VAL A 22 9.98 10.13 -15.23
CA VAL A 22 9.49 11.27 -14.42
C VAL A 22 7.97 11.22 -14.21
N VAL A 23 7.22 10.92 -15.28
CA VAL A 23 5.76 10.80 -15.22
C VAL A 23 5.40 9.47 -14.55
N SER A 24 4.57 9.53 -13.50
CA SER A 24 4.07 8.34 -12.83
C SER A 24 2.97 7.66 -13.65
N PRO A 25 3.15 6.39 -14.07
CA PRO A 25 2.11 5.66 -14.76
C PRO A 25 0.86 5.44 -13.89
N SER A 26 1.04 5.27 -12.57
CA SER A 26 -0.08 5.16 -11.61
C SER A 26 -0.86 6.47 -11.52
N MET A 27 -0.20 7.61 -11.24
CA MET A 27 -0.88 8.90 -11.14
C MET A 27 -1.54 9.30 -12.47
N PHE A 28 -0.85 9.07 -13.59
CA PHE A 28 -1.39 9.33 -14.92
C PHE A 28 -2.66 8.50 -15.18
N ARG A 29 -2.62 7.19 -14.91
CA ARG A 29 -3.75 6.26 -15.09
C ARG A 29 -4.96 6.67 -14.26
N GLU A 30 -4.76 7.04 -13.00
CA GLU A 30 -5.85 7.46 -12.10
C GLU A 30 -6.48 8.79 -12.55
N ILE A 31 -5.67 9.80 -12.88
CA ILE A 31 -6.20 11.09 -13.35
C ILE A 31 -6.94 10.91 -14.68
N MET A 32 -6.40 10.14 -15.61
CA MET A 32 -7.02 9.89 -16.92
C MET A 32 -8.37 9.17 -16.79
N ASN A 33 -8.53 8.27 -15.81
CA ASN A 33 -9.78 7.57 -15.58
C ASN A 33 -10.93 8.50 -15.14
N ASP A 34 -10.61 9.65 -14.55
CA ASP A 34 -11.55 10.68 -14.08
C ASP A 34 -11.75 11.82 -15.10
N ILE A 35 -11.18 11.71 -16.30
CA ILE A 35 -11.37 12.65 -17.40
C ILE A 35 -12.43 12.12 -18.38
N PRO A 36 -13.36 12.97 -18.88
CA PRO A 36 -13.50 14.40 -18.61
C PRO A 36 -14.27 14.70 -17.31
N ILE A 37 -14.92 13.70 -16.72
CA ILE A 37 -15.55 13.78 -15.40
C ILE A 37 -15.36 12.46 -14.64
N ARG A 38 -15.21 12.56 -13.32
CA ARG A 38 -15.21 11.40 -12.42
C ARG A 38 -16.57 10.73 -12.42
N LEU A 39 -16.61 9.43 -12.67
CA LEU A 39 -17.86 8.66 -12.62
C LEU A 39 -18.17 8.25 -11.17
N SER A 40 -19.38 8.54 -10.73
CA SER A 40 -19.89 8.12 -9.43
C SER A 40 -20.84 6.93 -9.58
N ARG A 41 -21.01 6.17 -8.50
CA ARG A 41 -21.99 5.07 -8.46
C ARG A 41 -23.40 5.63 -8.57
N ILE A 42 -24.14 5.18 -9.58
CA ILE A 42 -25.48 5.66 -9.89
C ILE A 42 -26.56 4.82 -9.22
N LYS A 43 -27.44 5.47 -8.46
CA LYS A 43 -28.55 4.79 -7.78
C LYS A 43 -29.84 4.93 -8.59
N PHE A 44 -30.15 6.14 -9.05
CA PHE A 44 -31.45 6.46 -9.66
C PHE A 44 -31.35 6.76 -11.15
N ARG A 45 -32.47 6.58 -11.87
CA ARG A 45 -32.61 6.86 -13.31
C ARG A 45 -32.20 8.30 -13.67
N GLU A 46 -32.69 9.30 -12.93
CA GLU A 46 -32.37 10.71 -13.18
C GLU A 46 -30.89 11.05 -12.95
N GLU A 47 -30.22 10.34 -12.05
CA GLU A 47 -28.78 10.48 -11.86
C GLU A 47 -28.01 9.92 -13.07
N ALA A 48 -28.45 8.78 -13.62
CA ALA A 48 -27.86 8.19 -14.84
C ALA A 48 -27.97 9.15 -16.02
N LYS A 49 -29.17 9.70 -16.25
CA LYS A 49 -29.44 10.69 -17.30
C LYS A 49 -28.56 11.93 -17.13
N ARG A 50 -28.46 12.46 -15.90
CA ARG A 50 -27.65 13.63 -15.57
C ARG A 50 -26.16 13.36 -15.78
N LEU A 51 -25.67 12.17 -15.42
CA LEU A 51 -24.28 11.79 -15.60
C LEU A 51 -23.93 11.67 -17.09
N LEU A 52 -24.77 11.00 -17.88
CA LEU A 52 -24.63 10.91 -19.34
C LEU A 52 -24.55 12.30 -19.99
N PHE A 53 -25.48 13.19 -19.63
CA PHE A 53 -25.48 14.57 -20.13
C PHE A 53 -24.18 15.30 -19.78
N LYS A 54 -23.77 15.25 -18.50
CA LYS A 54 -22.53 15.89 -18.02
C LYS A 54 -21.29 15.35 -18.73
N TYR A 55 -21.23 14.04 -18.96
CA TYR A 55 -20.11 13.42 -19.66
C TYR A 55 -20.03 13.94 -21.10
N ALA A 56 -21.15 13.90 -21.83
CA ALA A 56 -21.22 14.37 -23.21
C ALA A 56 -20.84 15.86 -23.35
N GLU A 57 -21.38 16.70 -22.45
CA GLU A 57 -21.05 18.13 -22.41
C GLU A 57 -19.57 18.37 -22.12
N ALA A 58 -19.01 17.68 -21.12
CA ALA A 58 -17.60 17.83 -20.74
C ALA A 58 -16.66 17.32 -21.84
N ALA A 59 -16.99 16.21 -22.50
CA ALA A 59 -16.22 15.67 -23.64
C ALA A 59 -16.17 16.67 -24.81
N ARG A 60 -17.33 17.27 -25.17
CA ARG A 60 -17.39 18.31 -26.20
C ARG A 60 -16.57 19.54 -25.81
N ARG A 61 -16.74 20.03 -24.58
CA ARG A 61 -16.01 21.21 -24.10
C ARG A 61 -14.49 20.98 -24.12
N LEU A 62 -14.04 19.79 -23.71
CA LEU A 62 -12.63 19.45 -23.70
C LEU A 62 -12.05 19.43 -25.12
N ILE A 63 -12.71 18.79 -26.08
CA ILE A 63 -12.20 18.69 -27.46
C ILE A 63 -12.22 20.02 -28.22
N GLU A 64 -13.11 20.95 -27.83
CA GLU A 64 -13.20 22.29 -28.40
C GLU A 64 -12.14 23.24 -27.83
N SER A 65 -11.90 23.16 -26.52
CA SER A 65 -10.96 24.05 -25.83
C SER A 65 -9.50 23.61 -25.94
N ARG A 66 -9.24 22.35 -26.27
CA ARG A 66 -7.88 21.80 -26.40
C ARG A 66 -7.51 21.51 -27.86
N SER A 67 -6.21 21.43 -28.09
CA SER A 67 -5.63 20.97 -29.36
C SER A 67 -6.01 19.51 -29.58
N ALA A 68 -6.64 19.21 -30.71
CA ALA A 68 -7.03 17.87 -31.12
C ALA A 68 -7.05 17.80 -32.65
N SER A 69 -6.85 16.61 -33.22
CA SER A 69 -6.93 16.44 -34.66
C SER A 69 -8.35 16.78 -35.18
N PRO A 70 -8.49 17.31 -36.40
CA PRO A 70 -9.80 17.60 -36.98
C PRO A 70 -10.74 16.39 -36.96
N ASP A 71 -10.20 15.18 -37.18
CA ASP A 71 -10.97 13.94 -37.17
C ASP A 71 -11.44 13.59 -35.75
N SER A 72 -10.58 13.68 -34.74
CA SER A 72 -10.97 13.48 -33.34
C SER A 72 -12.07 14.46 -32.92
N ARG A 73 -11.96 15.74 -33.34
CA ARG A 73 -13.01 16.73 -33.09
C ARG A 73 -14.34 16.34 -33.73
N LYS A 74 -14.34 15.91 -34.99
CA LYS A 74 -15.55 15.49 -35.69
C LYS A 74 -16.20 14.29 -35.01
N VAL A 75 -15.41 13.26 -34.69
CA VAL A 75 -15.91 12.03 -34.03
C VAL A 75 -16.55 12.35 -32.68
N VAL A 76 -15.87 13.11 -31.82
CA VAL A 76 -16.42 13.45 -30.50
C VAL A 76 -17.67 14.32 -30.64
N LYS A 77 -17.66 15.34 -31.51
CA LYS A 77 -18.82 16.22 -31.71
C LYS A 77 -20.04 15.46 -32.20
N TRP A 78 -19.87 14.59 -33.19
CA TRP A 78 -20.96 13.79 -33.74
C TRP A 78 -21.58 12.86 -32.69
N ASN A 79 -20.76 12.10 -31.94
CA ASN A 79 -21.26 11.20 -30.89
C ASN A 79 -21.97 11.95 -29.75
N VAL A 80 -21.48 13.14 -29.40
CA VAL A 80 -22.13 14.01 -28.41
C VAL A 80 -23.47 14.54 -28.92
N GLU A 81 -23.54 15.00 -30.16
CA GLU A 81 -24.78 15.48 -30.78
C GLU A 81 -25.83 14.37 -30.94
N ASP A 82 -25.41 13.16 -31.30
CA ASP A 82 -26.27 11.98 -31.33
C ASP A 82 -26.84 11.69 -29.93
N THR A 83 -25.99 11.68 -28.90
CA THR A 83 -26.41 11.47 -27.51
C THR A 83 -27.41 12.53 -27.05
N PHE A 84 -27.16 13.81 -27.33
CA PHE A 84 -28.10 14.89 -26.99
C PHE A 84 -29.41 14.81 -27.80
N SER A 85 -29.36 14.34 -29.02
CA SER A 85 -30.56 14.15 -29.84
C SER A 85 -31.41 12.99 -29.33
N TRP A 86 -30.78 11.90 -28.90
CA TRP A 86 -31.49 10.79 -28.25
C TRP A 86 -32.09 11.19 -26.91
N LEU A 87 -31.34 11.91 -26.05
CA LEU A 87 -31.83 12.43 -24.78
C LEU A 87 -33.07 13.34 -24.92
N ARG A 88 -33.19 14.05 -26.06
CA ARG A 88 -34.36 14.89 -26.39
C ARG A 88 -35.56 14.11 -26.91
N LYS A 89 -35.35 12.96 -27.56
CA LYS A 89 -36.41 12.17 -28.22
C LYS A 89 -37.00 11.10 -27.30
N ASP A 90 -36.18 10.44 -26.49
CA ASP A 90 -36.61 9.27 -25.72
C ASP A 90 -36.95 9.66 -24.28
N HIS A 91 -38.23 9.65 -23.95
CA HIS A 91 -38.74 9.94 -22.59
C HIS A 91 -38.98 8.67 -21.78
N SER A 92 -38.88 7.50 -22.41
CA SER A 92 -39.12 6.18 -21.82
C SER A 92 -37.86 5.43 -21.38
N ALA A 93 -36.67 5.87 -21.80
CA ALA A 93 -35.39 5.21 -21.50
C ALA A 93 -35.19 4.92 -20.00
N SER A 94 -34.84 3.67 -19.68
CA SER A 94 -34.55 3.17 -18.34
C SER A 94 -33.22 3.67 -17.78
N LYS A 95 -32.90 3.28 -16.55
CA LYS A 95 -31.60 3.58 -15.94
C LYS A 95 -30.48 2.86 -16.71
N GLU A 96 -30.72 1.61 -17.07
CA GLU A 96 -29.81 0.73 -17.79
C GLU A 96 -29.50 1.30 -19.17
N ASP A 97 -30.51 1.79 -19.90
CA ASP A 97 -30.33 2.44 -21.21
C ASP A 97 -29.38 3.65 -21.13
N TYR A 98 -29.49 4.47 -20.08
CA TYR A 98 -28.59 5.61 -19.87
C TYR A 98 -27.15 5.16 -19.56
N MET A 99 -26.98 4.07 -18.83
CA MET A 99 -25.66 3.53 -18.47
C MET A 99 -24.97 2.88 -19.67
N ASP A 100 -25.71 2.08 -20.45
CA ASP A 100 -25.22 1.44 -21.67
C ASP A 100 -24.80 2.51 -22.69
N ARG A 101 -25.59 3.58 -22.83
CA ARG A 101 -25.24 4.69 -23.72
C ARG A 101 -24.06 5.51 -23.21
N LEU A 102 -23.90 5.67 -21.90
CA LEU A 102 -22.70 6.28 -21.32
C LEU A 102 -21.45 5.44 -21.61
N GLU A 103 -21.54 4.11 -21.46
CA GLU A 103 -20.44 3.22 -21.78
C GLU A 103 -20.10 3.26 -23.28
N HIS A 104 -21.11 3.23 -24.16
CA HIS A 104 -20.93 3.40 -25.60
C HIS A 104 -20.24 4.73 -25.92
N LEU A 105 -20.73 5.84 -25.38
CA LEU A 105 -20.15 7.16 -25.60
C LEU A 105 -18.70 7.23 -25.07
N ARG A 106 -18.41 6.60 -23.93
CA ARG A 106 -17.06 6.52 -23.37
C ARG A 106 -16.13 5.70 -24.26
N ARG A 107 -16.59 4.60 -24.85
CA ARG A 107 -15.80 3.80 -25.81
C ARG A 107 -15.47 4.58 -27.07
N GLN A 108 -16.44 5.34 -27.60
CA GLN A 108 -16.24 6.14 -28.81
C GLN A 108 -15.38 7.39 -28.55
N CYS A 109 -15.68 8.17 -27.51
CA CYS A 109 -15.00 9.44 -27.23
C CYS A 109 -13.71 9.27 -26.41
N GLY A 110 -13.59 8.19 -25.63
CA GLY A 110 -12.52 7.98 -24.65
C GLY A 110 -11.10 8.12 -25.23
N PRO A 111 -10.75 7.44 -26.34
CA PRO A 111 -9.43 7.56 -26.96
C PRO A 111 -9.11 9.00 -27.40
N HIS A 112 -10.10 9.70 -27.97
CA HIS A 112 -9.94 11.08 -28.45
C HIS A 112 -9.81 12.10 -27.32
N VAL A 113 -10.63 11.96 -26.28
CA VAL A 113 -10.57 12.79 -25.07
C VAL A 113 -9.25 12.55 -24.33
N SER A 114 -8.82 11.30 -24.24
CA SER A 114 -7.54 10.91 -23.63
C SER A 114 -6.37 11.53 -24.38
N ALA A 115 -6.34 11.41 -25.71
CA ALA A 115 -5.28 12.01 -26.51
C ALA A 115 -5.22 13.54 -26.34
N ALA A 116 -6.37 14.22 -26.32
CA ALA A 116 -6.44 15.67 -26.12
C ALA A 116 -6.07 16.10 -24.68
N ALA A 117 -6.14 15.20 -23.70
CA ALA A 117 -5.80 15.50 -22.31
C ALA A 117 -4.40 15.10 -21.88
N LYS A 118 -3.74 14.22 -22.65
CA LYS A 118 -2.47 13.58 -22.32
C LYS A 118 -1.41 14.56 -21.83
N ASP A 119 -1.03 15.55 -22.63
CA ASP A 119 0.07 16.48 -22.30
C ASP A 119 -0.19 17.26 -21.00
N SER A 120 -1.45 17.62 -20.76
CA SER A 120 -1.84 18.31 -19.53
C SER A 120 -1.70 17.40 -18.30
N VAL A 121 -2.05 16.11 -18.41
CA VAL A 121 -1.95 15.17 -17.30
C VAL A 121 -0.49 14.78 -17.04
N GLU A 122 0.30 14.58 -18.10
CA GLU A 122 1.76 14.40 -17.99
C GLU A 122 2.41 15.61 -17.31
N GLY A 123 1.97 16.83 -17.67
CA GLY A 123 2.39 18.07 -17.03
C GLY A 123 2.10 18.11 -15.52
N ILE A 124 0.92 17.65 -15.09
CA ILE A 124 0.57 17.54 -13.66
C ILE A 124 1.52 16.56 -12.95
N CYS A 125 1.67 15.35 -13.51
CA CYS A 125 2.52 14.30 -12.93
C CYS A 125 3.97 14.78 -12.79
N SER A 126 4.51 15.39 -13.85
CA SER A 126 5.86 15.94 -13.88
C SER A 126 6.01 17.09 -12.88
N LYS A 127 5.05 18.02 -12.80
CA LYS A 127 5.12 19.16 -11.89
C LYS A 127 5.13 18.71 -10.42
N ILE A 128 4.27 17.76 -10.05
CA ILE A 128 4.24 17.21 -8.68
C ILE A 128 5.56 16.51 -8.33
N TYR A 129 6.13 15.75 -9.25
CA TYR A 129 7.45 15.14 -9.05
C TYR A 129 8.55 16.19 -8.83
N HIS A 130 8.60 17.26 -9.61
CA HIS A 130 9.60 18.32 -9.45
C HIS A 130 9.42 19.15 -8.18
N ILE A 131 8.18 19.32 -7.70
CA ILE A 131 7.95 19.91 -6.37
C ILE A 131 8.47 18.97 -5.28
N SER A 132 8.25 17.66 -5.41
CA SER A 132 8.82 16.66 -4.50
C SER A 132 10.35 16.74 -4.44
N LEU A 133 11.03 16.87 -5.58
CA LEU A 133 12.49 17.07 -5.65
C LEU A 133 12.96 18.26 -4.83
N GLU A 134 12.29 19.41 -4.97
CA GLU A 134 12.62 20.63 -4.22
C GLU A 134 12.44 20.41 -2.70
N TYR A 135 11.36 19.76 -2.29
CA TYR A 135 11.09 19.48 -0.89
C TYR A 135 12.08 18.49 -0.29
N VAL A 136 12.46 17.44 -1.02
CA VAL A 136 13.50 16.50 -0.58
C VAL A 136 14.82 17.21 -0.36
N LYS A 137 15.21 18.12 -1.27
CA LYS A 137 16.43 18.93 -1.09
C LYS A 137 16.36 19.76 0.20
N ARG A 138 15.24 20.46 0.44
CA ARG A 138 15.04 21.28 1.65
C ARG A 138 15.02 20.44 2.94
N ILE A 139 14.41 19.26 2.90
CA ILE A 139 14.40 18.32 4.03
C ILE A 139 15.82 17.86 4.34
N ARG A 140 16.58 17.45 3.31
CA ARG A 140 17.96 16.99 3.47
C ARG A 140 18.86 18.10 4.02
N GLU A 141 18.81 19.30 3.45
CA GLU A 141 19.58 20.46 3.94
C GLU A 141 19.27 20.74 5.42
N LYS A 142 18.00 20.67 5.82
CA LYS A 142 17.62 20.87 7.22
C LYS A 142 18.09 19.73 8.14
N HIS A 143 18.04 18.48 7.67
CA HIS A 143 18.54 17.32 8.40
C HIS A 143 20.05 17.43 8.63
N LEU A 144 20.81 17.75 7.58
CA LEU A 144 22.26 17.93 7.65
C LEU A 144 22.66 19.08 8.57
N ALA A 145 21.90 20.18 8.59
CA ALA A 145 22.11 21.26 9.54
C ALA A 145 21.98 20.77 10.99
N ILE A 146 20.97 19.95 11.30
CA ILE A 146 20.77 19.38 12.65
C ILE A 146 21.93 18.44 13.03
N LEU A 147 22.39 17.58 12.11
CA LEU A 147 23.54 16.70 12.38
C LEU A 147 24.80 17.53 12.65
N LYS A 148 25.06 18.55 11.84
CA LYS A 148 26.20 19.46 11.99
C LYS A 148 26.14 20.22 13.32
N GLU A 149 24.96 20.72 13.72
CA GLU A 149 24.73 21.39 15.01
C GLU A 149 25.06 20.47 16.21
N ASN A 150 24.97 19.15 16.03
CA ASN A 150 25.27 18.15 17.07
C ASN A 150 26.63 17.45 16.88
N ASN A 151 27.50 17.97 16.02
CA ASN A 151 28.81 17.40 15.70
C ASN A 151 28.76 15.95 15.20
N ILE A 152 27.73 15.59 14.44
CA ILE A 152 27.57 14.26 13.83
C ILE A 152 27.97 14.33 12.35
N PRO A 153 28.89 13.46 11.89
CA PRO A 153 29.28 13.44 10.48
C PRO A 153 28.14 12.93 9.59
N GLU A 154 28.07 13.45 8.35
CA GLU A 154 27.09 13.01 7.35
C GLU A 154 27.38 11.59 6.83
N GLU A 155 28.66 11.25 6.68
CA GLU A 155 29.10 9.97 6.17
C GLU A 155 29.92 9.24 7.24
N VAL A 156 29.64 7.94 7.37
CA VAL A 156 30.38 7.02 8.22
C VAL A 156 30.98 5.98 7.30
N GLU A 157 32.29 5.73 7.42
CA GLU A 157 32.95 4.68 6.66
C GLU A 157 32.27 3.34 6.91
N ALA A 158 31.96 2.63 5.83
CA ALA A 158 31.37 1.31 5.94
C ALA A 158 32.40 0.38 6.58
N PRO A 159 32.06 -0.30 7.69
CA PRO A 159 32.99 -1.24 8.31
C PRO A 159 33.27 -2.40 7.36
N GLU A 160 34.47 -2.97 7.40
CA GLU A 160 34.75 -4.25 6.76
C GLU A 160 33.86 -5.33 7.40
N VAL A 161 33.10 -6.05 6.57
CA VAL A 161 32.18 -7.11 7.02
C VAL A 161 32.65 -8.44 6.45
N GLU A 162 32.90 -9.40 7.33
CA GLU A 162 33.12 -10.79 6.93
C GLU A 162 31.83 -11.40 6.34
N PRO A 163 31.87 -11.99 5.14
CA PRO A 163 30.71 -12.66 4.56
C PRO A 163 30.24 -13.83 5.44
N ARG A 164 29.02 -13.73 5.97
CA ARG A 164 28.42 -14.79 6.77
C ARG A 164 26.90 -14.76 6.67
N LEU A 165 26.29 -15.93 6.88
CA LEU A 165 24.85 -16.05 6.99
C LEU A 165 24.42 -15.86 8.44
N VAL A 166 23.46 -14.98 8.66
CA VAL A 166 22.90 -14.68 9.98
C VAL A 166 21.38 -14.66 9.90
N TYR A 167 20.72 -14.93 11.04
CA TYR A 167 19.31 -14.60 11.17
C TYR A 167 19.10 -13.10 11.00
N CYS A 168 17.98 -12.72 10.37
CA CYS A 168 17.70 -11.31 10.12
C CYS A 168 17.59 -10.51 11.42
N TYR A 169 18.08 -9.28 11.38
CA TYR A 169 17.98 -8.30 12.46
C TYR A 169 17.34 -7.02 11.92
N PRO A 170 16.79 -6.15 12.78
CA PRO A 170 16.23 -4.88 12.34
C PRO A 170 17.28 -4.03 11.61
N VAL A 171 16.85 -3.31 10.57
CA VAL A 171 17.74 -2.42 9.80
C VAL A 171 18.42 -1.41 10.73
N ARG A 172 19.69 -1.14 10.47
CA ARG A 172 20.53 -0.23 11.27
C ARG A 172 20.89 0.99 10.44
N LEU A 173 20.90 2.15 11.08
CA LEU A 173 21.36 3.39 10.46
C LEU A 173 22.85 3.54 10.72
N ALA A 174 23.60 3.89 9.68
CA ALA A 174 25.05 4.07 9.79
C ALA A 174 25.39 5.34 10.61
N VAL A 175 24.64 6.41 10.41
CA VAL A 175 24.84 7.68 11.10
C VAL A 175 24.22 7.62 12.50
N PRO A 176 24.97 7.97 13.57
CA PRO A 176 24.44 8.03 14.92
C PRO A 176 23.24 8.97 15.05
N ALA A 177 22.25 8.60 15.86
CA ALA A 177 21.11 9.46 16.11
C ALA A 177 21.50 10.66 17.00
N PRO A 178 21.10 11.90 16.65
CA PRO A 178 21.36 13.07 17.47
C PRO A 178 20.60 13.02 18.82
N PRO A 179 21.00 13.85 19.79
CA PRO A 179 20.16 14.17 20.93
C PRO A 179 18.76 14.59 20.47
N VAL A 180 17.73 13.99 21.06
CA VAL A 180 16.34 14.23 20.68
C VAL A 180 15.73 15.32 21.56
N PRO A 181 14.86 16.17 21.00
CA PRO A 181 14.18 17.19 21.78
C PRO A 181 13.17 16.57 22.75
N SER A 182 12.78 17.33 23.77
CA SER A 182 11.73 16.91 24.69
C SER A 182 10.38 16.80 23.98
N VAL A 183 9.61 15.78 24.38
CA VAL A 183 8.28 15.49 23.86
C VAL A 183 7.36 15.23 25.04
N GLU A 184 6.19 15.86 25.02
CA GLU A 184 5.20 15.73 26.08
C GLU A 184 4.30 14.53 25.81
N MET A 185 3.91 13.81 26.86
CA MET A 185 2.96 12.71 26.79
C MET A 185 1.92 12.85 27.89
N HIS A 186 0.66 12.66 27.53
CA HIS A 186 -0.42 12.41 28.48
C HIS A 186 -1.34 11.31 27.97
N VAL A 187 -2.19 10.80 28.86
CA VAL A 187 -3.16 9.75 28.53
C VAL A 187 -4.56 10.30 28.77
N GLU A 188 -5.43 10.16 27.77
CA GLU A 188 -6.83 10.58 27.83
C GLU A 188 -7.71 9.42 27.35
N ASN A 189 -8.62 8.92 28.18
CA ASN A 189 -9.57 7.86 27.82
C ASN A 189 -8.94 6.63 27.12
N SER A 190 -7.83 6.11 27.67
CA SER A 190 -7.05 4.99 27.10
C SER A 190 -6.40 5.26 25.73
N VAL A 191 -6.28 6.52 25.34
CA VAL A 191 -5.49 6.99 24.20
C VAL A 191 -4.27 7.73 24.73
N VAL A 192 -3.09 7.36 24.23
CA VAL A 192 -1.84 8.06 24.51
C VAL A 192 -1.69 9.19 23.50
N CYS A 193 -1.57 10.40 24.01
CA CYS A 193 -1.40 11.63 23.25
C CYS A 193 0.03 12.12 23.42
N ILE A 194 0.77 12.22 22.31
CA ILE A 194 2.18 12.61 22.30
C ILE A 194 2.31 13.91 21.53
N ARG A 195 2.95 14.93 22.11
CA ARG A 195 3.01 16.29 21.57
C ARG A 195 4.44 16.79 21.43
N TYR A 196 4.75 17.34 20.25
CA TYR A 196 6.01 18.03 19.96
C TYR A 196 5.69 19.38 19.33
N LYS A 197 6.15 20.49 19.94
CA LYS A 197 5.94 21.86 19.44
C LYS A 197 4.49 22.17 19.04
N GLY A 198 3.53 21.73 19.85
CA GLY A 198 2.08 21.91 19.60
C GLY A 198 1.44 20.85 18.72
N GLU A 199 2.21 20.09 17.94
CA GLU A 199 1.71 19.04 17.06
C GLU A 199 1.49 17.73 17.83
N MET A 200 0.23 17.27 17.86
CA MET A 200 -0.18 16.08 18.61
C MET A 200 -0.40 14.88 17.68
N VAL A 201 0.09 13.71 18.10
CA VAL A 201 -0.25 12.41 17.53
C VAL A 201 -0.88 11.52 18.59
N LYS A 202 -1.72 10.57 18.16
CA LYS A 202 -2.50 9.71 19.05
C LYS A 202 -2.28 8.24 18.71
N VAL A 203 -2.29 7.41 19.74
CA VAL A 203 -2.26 5.94 19.62
C VAL A 203 -2.99 5.33 20.81
N SER A 204 -3.73 4.26 20.60
CA SER A 204 -4.40 3.56 21.71
C SER A 204 -3.36 2.96 22.67
N ARG A 205 -3.73 2.83 23.95
CA ARG A 205 -2.83 2.34 25.01
C ARG A 205 -2.21 0.98 24.69
N ASN A 206 -2.98 0.05 24.15
CA ASN A 206 -2.49 -1.29 23.80
C ASN A 206 -1.42 -1.25 22.71
N TYR A 207 -1.58 -0.40 21.71
CA TYR A 207 -0.58 -0.25 20.64
C TYR A 207 0.64 0.54 21.11
N PHE A 208 0.47 1.49 22.03
CA PHE A 208 1.62 2.11 22.69
C PHE A 208 2.45 1.08 23.47
N SER A 209 1.81 0.18 24.22
CA SER A 209 2.49 -0.94 24.88
C SER A 209 3.13 -1.91 23.89
N LYS A 210 2.49 -2.20 22.75
CA LYS A 210 3.10 -2.97 21.66
C LYS A 210 4.37 -2.30 21.14
N LEU A 211 4.32 -0.99 20.85
CA LEU A 211 5.49 -0.24 20.38
C LEU A 211 6.62 -0.25 21.39
N TRP A 212 6.30 -0.18 22.69
CA TRP A 212 7.29 -0.34 23.73
C TRP A 212 7.97 -1.71 23.65
N LEU A 213 7.21 -2.81 23.49
CA LEU A 213 7.78 -4.16 23.39
C LEU A 213 8.67 -4.30 22.16
N LEU A 214 8.18 -3.84 21.01
CA LEU A 214 8.93 -3.84 19.76
C LEU A 214 10.24 -3.05 19.87
N TYR A 215 10.19 -1.87 20.49
CA TYR A 215 11.36 -1.03 20.71
C TYR A 215 12.39 -1.76 21.57
N ARG A 216 11.94 -2.36 22.65
CA ARG A 216 12.74 -3.17 23.56
C ARG A 216 13.48 -4.33 22.90
N TYR A 217 12.82 -5.02 21.96
CA TYR A 217 13.42 -6.14 21.23
C TYR A 217 14.40 -5.71 20.14
N SER A 218 14.29 -4.47 19.66
CA SER A 218 14.85 -4.09 18.36
C SER A 218 15.87 -2.97 18.46
N CYS A 219 15.64 -1.99 19.33
CA CYS A 219 16.50 -0.85 19.56
C CYS A 219 17.70 -1.24 20.43
N ILE A 220 18.90 -0.98 19.92
CA ILE A 220 20.17 -1.32 20.60
C ILE A 220 21.01 -0.10 20.96
N ASP A 221 20.66 1.07 20.44
CA ASP A 221 21.42 2.30 20.65
C ASP A 221 20.87 3.14 21.82
N ASP A 222 19.70 2.83 22.36
CA ASP A 222 19.01 3.61 23.42
C ASP A 222 18.79 2.78 24.69
N SER A 223 19.88 2.46 25.39
CA SER A 223 19.88 1.54 26.55
C SER A 223 19.00 2.01 27.71
N ALA A 224 18.85 3.32 27.92
CA ALA A 224 18.02 3.91 28.96
C ALA A 224 16.59 4.27 28.49
N PHE A 225 16.25 3.99 27.23
CA PHE A 225 14.95 4.30 26.62
C PHE A 225 14.60 5.81 26.62
N GLU A 226 15.60 6.69 26.65
CA GLU A 226 15.43 8.14 26.70
C GLU A 226 14.84 8.69 25.39
N ARG A 227 15.06 7.96 24.29
CA ARG A 227 14.64 8.37 22.93
C ARG A 227 13.36 7.68 22.47
N PHE A 228 12.76 6.85 23.31
CA PHE A 228 11.53 6.12 22.99
C PHE A 228 10.38 7.06 22.58
N LEU A 229 10.03 8.03 23.43
CA LEU A 229 8.89 8.93 23.16
C LEU A 229 9.05 9.77 21.88
N PRO A 230 10.20 10.43 21.62
CA PRO A 230 10.42 11.15 20.37
C PRO A 230 10.40 10.25 19.14
N ARG A 231 10.95 9.03 19.21
CA ARG A 231 10.91 8.06 18.10
C ARG A 231 9.50 7.56 17.83
N VAL A 232 8.68 7.34 18.87
CA VAL A 232 7.24 7.03 18.69
C VAL A 232 6.50 8.21 18.06
N TRP A 233 6.81 9.45 18.45
CA TRP A 233 6.21 10.62 17.80
C TRP A 233 6.54 10.69 16.31
N CYS A 234 7.82 10.50 15.94
CA CYS A 234 8.26 10.46 14.54
C CYS A 234 7.60 9.33 13.75
N LEU A 235 7.51 8.13 14.33
CA LEU A 235 6.83 6.98 13.74
C LEU A 235 5.35 7.29 13.43
N LEU A 236 4.60 7.75 14.42
CA LEU A 236 3.17 8.05 14.26
C LEU A 236 2.97 9.18 13.26
N ARG A 237 3.79 10.23 13.34
CA ARG A 237 3.72 11.35 12.40
C ARG A 237 4.06 10.91 10.98
N ARG A 238 5.05 10.04 10.79
CA ARG A 238 5.41 9.46 9.49
C ARG A 238 4.24 8.74 8.84
N TYR A 239 3.58 7.84 9.58
CA TYR A 239 2.43 7.10 9.07
C TYR A 239 1.20 8.01 8.85
N GLN A 240 1.02 9.04 9.67
CA GLN A 240 0.01 10.07 9.42
C GLN A 240 0.29 10.82 8.09
N MET A 241 1.54 11.17 7.78
CA MET A 241 1.87 11.81 6.50
C MET A 241 1.74 10.86 5.30
N MET A 242 2.00 9.56 5.49
CA MET A 242 1.87 8.55 4.43
C MET A 242 0.41 8.35 4.00
N PHE A 243 -0.50 8.28 4.97
CA PHE A 243 -1.93 8.06 4.70
C PHE A 243 -2.69 9.35 4.41
N GLY A 244 -2.23 10.47 4.98
CA GLY A 244 -2.93 11.75 4.92
C GLY A 244 -3.47 12.17 6.29
N VAL A 245 -3.76 13.45 6.43
CA VAL A 245 -4.24 14.07 7.67
C VAL A 245 -5.77 14.25 7.69
N GLY A 246 -6.42 14.12 6.53
CA GLY A 246 -7.85 14.25 6.37
C GLY A 246 -8.63 13.02 6.85
N LEU A 247 -9.91 13.22 7.16
CA LEU A 247 -10.82 12.14 7.51
C LEU A 247 -10.97 11.19 6.30
N TYR A 248 -10.70 9.90 6.52
CA TYR A 248 -10.69 8.83 5.52
C TYR A 248 -9.53 8.84 4.49
N GLU A 249 -8.57 9.77 4.59
CA GLU A 249 -7.37 9.69 3.74
C GLU A 249 -6.58 8.41 4.05
N GLY A 250 -6.12 7.74 2.99
CA GLY A 250 -5.38 6.48 3.08
C GLY A 250 -6.19 5.26 3.53
N THR A 251 -7.50 5.40 3.77
CA THR A 251 -8.37 4.25 4.04
C THR A 251 -8.41 3.29 2.85
N GLY A 252 -8.31 1.99 3.12
CA GLY A 252 -8.29 0.96 2.09
C GLY A 252 -6.95 0.74 1.39
N LEU A 253 -5.89 1.49 1.72
CA LEU A 253 -4.55 1.22 1.15
C LEU A 253 -3.92 -0.09 1.63
N GLN A 254 -4.31 -0.55 2.82
CA GLN A 254 -3.91 -1.84 3.38
C GLN A 254 -4.87 -2.30 4.49
N GLY A 255 -5.09 -3.60 4.58
CA GLY A 255 -5.68 -4.28 5.74
C GLY A 255 -4.67 -5.30 6.29
N SER A 256 -4.79 -5.68 7.56
CA SER A 256 -3.97 -6.77 8.15
C SER A 256 -4.79 -8.06 8.23
N LEU A 257 -4.16 -9.23 8.21
CA LEU A 257 -4.89 -10.49 8.38
C LEU A 257 -5.42 -10.61 9.83
N PRO A 258 -6.52 -11.35 10.06
CA PRO A 258 -6.98 -11.67 11.41
C PRO A 258 -5.92 -12.44 12.22
N VAL A 259 -5.96 -12.29 13.55
CA VAL A 259 -4.98 -12.92 14.49
C VAL A 259 -4.92 -14.43 14.29
N HIS A 260 -6.07 -15.10 14.25
CA HIS A 260 -6.17 -16.55 14.11
C HIS A 260 -5.65 -17.04 12.74
N VAL A 261 -5.67 -16.19 11.71
CA VAL A 261 -5.06 -16.51 10.41
C VAL A 261 -3.53 -16.52 10.54
N PHE A 262 -2.94 -15.52 11.21
CA PHE A 262 -1.50 -15.53 11.50
C PHE A 262 -1.07 -16.71 12.38
N GLU A 263 -1.87 -17.06 13.39
CA GLU A 263 -1.63 -18.24 14.23
C GLU A 263 -1.62 -19.54 13.41
N ALA A 264 -2.58 -19.70 12.48
CA ALA A 264 -2.64 -20.83 11.57
C ALA A 264 -1.43 -20.83 10.61
N LEU A 265 -1.07 -19.69 10.02
CA LEU A 265 0.10 -19.56 9.14
C LEU A 265 1.40 -19.94 9.84
N HIS A 266 1.60 -19.49 11.09
CA HIS A 266 2.76 -19.85 11.89
C HIS A 266 2.79 -21.35 12.19
N ARG A 267 1.70 -21.91 12.70
CA ARG A 267 1.61 -23.32 13.10
C ARG A 267 1.76 -24.28 11.93
N LEU A 268 1.08 -24.00 10.81
CA LEU A 268 0.95 -24.93 9.69
C LEU A 268 2.09 -24.81 8.67
N PHE A 269 2.57 -23.58 8.45
CA PHE A 269 3.52 -23.26 7.39
C PHE A 269 4.81 -22.62 7.92
N GLY A 270 5.00 -22.56 9.24
CA GLY A 270 6.21 -22.00 9.85
C GLY A 270 6.41 -20.50 9.59
N VAL A 271 5.36 -19.79 9.14
CA VAL A 271 5.46 -18.36 8.85
C VAL A 271 5.90 -17.62 10.09
N SER A 272 6.90 -16.76 9.97
CA SER A 272 7.43 -16.00 11.10
C SER A 272 7.75 -14.55 10.76
N PHE A 273 7.38 -14.10 9.57
CA PHE A 273 7.79 -12.81 9.03
C PHE A 273 6.73 -12.28 8.06
N GLU A 274 6.43 -10.99 8.16
CA GLU A 274 5.53 -10.26 7.24
C GLU A 274 6.37 -9.44 6.25
N CYS A 275 6.23 -9.69 4.95
CA CYS A 275 6.93 -8.95 3.89
C CYS A 275 6.44 -7.50 3.75
N PHE A 276 5.20 -7.21 4.14
CA PHE A 276 4.61 -5.87 4.06
C PHE A 276 3.84 -5.56 5.33
N ALA A 277 4.46 -4.80 6.24
CA ALA A 277 3.83 -4.37 7.48
C ALA A 277 4.36 -2.99 7.93
N SER A 278 4.02 -2.66 9.16
CA SER A 278 4.44 -1.48 9.91
C SER A 278 4.53 -1.85 11.39
N PRO A 279 5.25 -1.07 12.22
CA PRO A 279 5.20 -1.25 13.68
C PRO A 279 3.78 -1.19 14.24
N LEU A 280 2.88 -0.49 13.56
CA LEU A 280 1.48 -0.30 13.95
C LEU A 280 0.60 -1.50 13.59
N ASN A 281 0.95 -2.31 12.59
CA ASN A 281 0.10 -3.41 12.14
C ASN A 281 0.71 -4.80 12.09
N CYS A 282 2.01 -4.93 12.32
CA CYS A 282 2.67 -6.24 12.35
C CYS A 282 2.07 -7.18 13.40
N TYR A 283 2.01 -8.46 13.06
CA TYR A 283 1.76 -9.54 14.00
C TYR A 283 3.07 -10.03 14.62
N PHE A 284 4.11 -10.22 13.81
CA PHE A 284 5.42 -10.66 14.28
C PHE A 284 6.31 -9.47 14.66
N ARG A 285 7.35 -9.73 15.46
CA ARG A 285 8.39 -8.72 15.78
C ARG A 285 9.44 -8.55 14.66
N GLN A 286 9.35 -9.34 13.60
CA GLN A 286 10.19 -9.24 12.41
C GLN A 286 9.32 -9.13 11.17
N TYR A 287 9.55 -8.06 10.41
CA TYR A 287 8.76 -7.71 9.24
C TYR A 287 9.54 -6.71 8.39
N CYS A 288 9.13 -6.56 7.14
CA CYS A 288 9.55 -5.47 6.27
C CYS A 288 8.54 -4.32 6.33
N SER A 289 9.02 -3.09 6.23
CA SER A 289 8.18 -1.88 6.20
C SER A 289 8.81 -0.79 5.34
N ALA A 290 8.02 0.23 5.00
CA ALA A 290 8.44 1.27 4.05
C ALA A 290 9.54 2.21 4.60
N PHE A 291 9.62 2.41 5.92
CA PHE A 291 10.42 3.48 6.51
C PHE A 291 11.52 2.94 7.43
N PRO A 292 12.69 2.56 6.90
CA PRO A 292 13.76 1.99 7.72
C PRO A 292 14.26 2.97 8.81
N ASP A 293 14.19 4.27 8.56
CA ASP A 293 14.64 5.34 9.45
C ASP A 293 13.78 5.49 10.72
N THR A 294 12.47 5.23 10.65
CA THR A 294 11.59 5.25 11.83
C THR A 294 11.32 3.87 12.38
N ASP A 295 11.20 2.86 11.52
CA ASP A 295 10.62 1.57 11.88
C ASP A 295 11.68 0.55 12.29
N GLY A 296 12.95 0.75 11.92
CA GLY A 296 14.06 -0.13 12.31
C GLY A 296 14.20 -0.25 13.83
N TYR A 297 13.95 0.85 14.56
CA TYR A 297 13.91 0.85 16.02
C TYR A 297 12.80 -0.03 16.61
N PHE A 298 11.78 -0.38 15.83
CA PHE A 298 10.63 -1.18 16.24
C PHE A 298 10.58 -2.55 15.55
N GLY A 299 11.64 -2.99 14.89
CA GLY A 299 11.76 -4.36 14.37
C GLY A 299 11.67 -4.48 12.85
N SER A 300 11.54 -3.37 12.12
CA SER A 300 11.57 -3.42 10.66
C SER A 300 12.93 -3.86 10.12
N ARG A 301 12.91 -4.67 9.05
CA ARG A 301 14.07 -5.04 8.22
C ARG A 301 14.26 -4.10 7.03
N GLY A 302 13.48 -3.01 6.95
CA GLY A 302 13.44 -2.11 5.81
C GLY A 302 12.47 -2.58 4.72
N PRO A 303 12.51 -1.94 3.53
CA PRO A 303 11.62 -2.25 2.43
C PRO A 303 11.80 -3.69 1.93
N CYS A 304 10.69 -4.34 1.53
CA CYS A 304 10.72 -5.73 1.08
C CYS A 304 11.66 -5.98 -0.10
N LEU A 305 11.71 -5.04 -1.06
CA LEU A 305 12.52 -5.18 -2.28
C LEU A 305 14.03 -5.07 -2.00
N ASP A 306 14.41 -4.47 -0.87
CA ASP A 306 15.81 -4.35 -0.41
C ASP A 306 16.19 -5.51 0.53
N PHE A 307 15.22 -6.34 0.95
CA PHE A 307 15.45 -7.47 1.84
C PHE A 307 15.61 -8.77 1.04
N SER A 308 16.78 -9.40 1.16
CA SER A 308 17.15 -10.60 0.37
C SER A 308 17.34 -11.84 1.26
N PRO A 309 16.26 -12.47 1.77
CA PRO A 309 16.36 -13.68 2.58
C PRO A 309 16.78 -14.89 1.75
N LEU A 310 17.70 -15.71 2.30
CA LEU A 310 18.05 -17.00 1.70
C LEU A 310 17.12 -18.12 2.15
N SER A 311 16.61 -18.07 3.38
CA SER A 311 15.69 -19.07 3.93
C SER A 311 14.61 -18.42 4.78
N GLY A 312 13.50 -19.13 4.94
CA GLY A 312 12.42 -18.76 5.85
C GLY A 312 11.04 -19.01 5.24
N SER A 313 10.02 -18.82 6.07
CA SER A 313 8.62 -18.84 5.63
C SER A 313 7.98 -17.49 5.95
N PHE A 314 7.40 -16.89 4.93
CA PHE A 314 7.00 -15.49 4.87
C PHE A 314 5.53 -15.38 4.47
N GLU A 315 4.82 -14.45 5.10
CA GLU A 315 3.52 -13.97 4.65
C GLU A 315 3.72 -12.65 3.90
N ALA A 316 2.98 -12.45 2.82
CA ALA A 316 3.01 -11.22 2.04
C ALA A 316 1.59 -10.76 1.67
N ASN A 317 1.18 -9.64 2.25
CA ASN A 317 -0.05 -8.93 1.90
C ASN A 317 0.32 -7.50 1.46
N PRO A 318 0.77 -7.33 0.20
CA PRO A 318 1.27 -6.05 -0.30
C PRO A 318 0.14 -5.01 -0.38
N PRO A 319 0.46 -3.71 -0.22
CA PRO A 319 -0.52 -2.66 -0.47
C PRO A 319 -0.93 -2.64 -1.96
N PHE A 320 -2.11 -2.11 -2.25
CA PHE A 320 -2.69 -2.15 -3.59
C PHE A 320 -2.04 -1.16 -4.56
N CYS A 321 -0.86 -1.52 -5.04
CA CYS A 321 -0.11 -0.82 -6.08
C CYS A 321 0.40 -1.85 -7.08
N GLU A 322 -0.08 -1.79 -8.33
CA GLU A 322 0.23 -2.79 -9.36
C GLU A 322 1.74 -2.90 -9.61
N GLU A 323 2.42 -1.75 -9.69
CA GLU A 323 3.85 -1.68 -9.96
C GLU A 323 4.68 -2.29 -8.81
N LEU A 324 4.25 -2.10 -7.56
CA LEU A 324 4.89 -2.73 -6.40
C LEU A 324 4.62 -4.23 -6.35
N MET A 325 3.38 -4.67 -6.62
CA MET A 325 3.05 -6.09 -6.66
C MET A 325 3.83 -6.80 -7.77
N ASP A 326 4.00 -6.18 -8.94
CA ASP A 326 4.79 -6.75 -10.03
C ASP A 326 6.28 -6.86 -9.68
N ALA A 327 6.86 -5.83 -9.06
CA ALA A 327 8.23 -5.86 -8.55
C ALA A 327 8.42 -6.91 -7.45
N MET A 328 7.44 -7.08 -6.56
CA MET A 328 7.44 -8.12 -5.52
C MET A 328 7.49 -9.53 -6.13
N VAL A 329 6.71 -9.80 -7.19
CA VAL A 329 6.74 -11.11 -7.86
C VAL A 329 8.14 -11.38 -8.43
N SER A 330 8.71 -10.43 -9.15
CA SER A 330 10.08 -10.55 -9.68
C SER A 330 11.12 -10.79 -8.59
N HIS A 331 10.99 -10.08 -7.46
CA HIS A 331 11.88 -10.24 -6.32
C HIS A 331 11.77 -11.65 -5.70
N PHE A 332 10.54 -12.11 -5.43
CA PHE A 332 10.31 -13.44 -4.85
C PHE A 332 10.80 -14.56 -5.77
N GLU A 333 10.53 -14.50 -7.08
CA GLU A 333 11.02 -15.51 -8.02
C GLU A 333 12.55 -15.56 -8.07
N LYS A 334 13.22 -14.40 -8.06
CA LYS A 334 14.69 -14.32 -8.01
C LYS A 334 15.25 -14.96 -6.73
N LEU A 335 14.62 -14.70 -5.58
CA LEU A 335 15.02 -15.30 -4.29
C LEU A 335 14.82 -16.83 -4.28
N LEU A 336 13.66 -17.30 -4.75
CA LEU A 336 13.33 -18.72 -4.81
C LEU A 336 14.22 -19.49 -5.81
N GLU A 337 14.65 -18.85 -6.89
CA GLU A 337 15.58 -19.41 -7.87
C GLU A 337 17.02 -19.48 -7.37
N SER A 338 17.47 -18.45 -6.66
CA SER A 338 18.88 -18.33 -6.25
C SER A 338 19.24 -19.04 -4.94
N SER A 339 18.23 -19.43 -4.14
CA SER A 339 18.48 -20.08 -2.85
C SER A 339 18.27 -21.60 -2.88
N PRO A 340 19.26 -22.40 -2.44
CA PRO A 340 19.10 -23.83 -2.19
C PRO A 340 18.48 -24.13 -0.82
N GLU A 341 18.24 -23.12 0.02
CA GLU A 341 17.67 -23.30 1.35
C GLU A 341 16.13 -23.28 1.34
N PRO A 342 15.44 -23.86 2.34
CA PRO A 342 13.98 -23.82 2.39
C PRO A 342 13.43 -22.39 2.40
N LEU A 343 12.67 -22.04 1.36
CA LEU A 343 12.12 -20.70 1.19
C LEU A 343 10.66 -20.76 0.70
N SER A 344 9.79 -20.00 1.37
CA SER A 344 8.35 -20.01 1.13
C SER A 344 7.74 -18.62 1.29
N PHE A 345 6.97 -18.17 0.31
CA PHE A 345 6.15 -16.96 0.37
C PHE A 345 4.67 -17.33 0.20
N ILE A 346 3.83 -17.00 1.18
CA ILE A 346 2.38 -17.13 1.12
C ILE A 346 1.80 -15.74 0.88
N VAL A 347 1.32 -15.51 -0.34
CA VAL A 347 0.92 -14.20 -0.83
C VAL A 347 -0.59 -14.05 -0.81
N PHE A 348 -1.11 -13.00 -0.17
CA PHE A 348 -2.51 -12.62 -0.12
C PHE A 348 -2.72 -11.38 -0.99
N ILE A 349 -3.47 -11.50 -2.08
CA ILE A 349 -3.82 -10.37 -2.95
C ILE A 349 -5.30 -10.40 -3.37
N PRO A 350 -5.94 -9.25 -3.61
CA PRO A 350 -7.29 -9.23 -4.16
C PRO A 350 -7.32 -9.93 -5.51
N GLU A 351 -8.33 -10.77 -5.72
CA GLU A 351 -8.55 -11.47 -6.98
C GLU A 351 -9.27 -10.55 -7.99
N TRP A 352 -8.66 -9.40 -8.29
CA TRP A 352 -9.15 -8.51 -9.34
C TRP A 352 -8.92 -9.20 -10.68
N ARG A 353 -10.01 -9.58 -11.38
CA ARG A 353 -9.99 -10.26 -12.69
C ARG A 353 -10.56 -9.41 -13.83
N GLU A 354 -11.10 -8.22 -13.54
CA GLU A 354 -11.73 -7.35 -14.53
C GLU A 354 -11.16 -5.92 -14.47
N PRO A 355 -9.99 -5.67 -15.08
CA PRO A 355 -9.07 -6.64 -15.67
C PRO A 355 -8.14 -7.32 -14.63
N PRO A 356 -7.51 -8.47 -14.94
CA PRO A 356 -6.55 -9.09 -14.05
C PRO A 356 -5.28 -8.25 -13.94
N THR A 357 -4.74 -8.11 -12.73
CA THR A 357 -3.45 -7.44 -12.55
C THR A 357 -2.32 -8.32 -13.12
N PRO A 358 -1.26 -7.71 -13.71
CA PRO A 358 -0.10 -8.46 -14.18
C PRO A 358 0.53 -9.32 -13.09
N ALA A 359 0.60 -8.81 -11.85
CA ALA A 359 1.16 -9.51 -10.71
C ALA A 359 0.39 -10.80 -10.37
N LEU A 360 -0.95 -10.77 -10.34
CA LEU A 360 -1.76 -11.97 -10.11
C LEU A 360 -1.50 -13.01 -11.20
N THR A 361 -1.56 -12.59 -12.46
CA THR A 361 -1.35 -13.48 -13.62
C THR A 361 0.02 -14.15 -13.59
N ARG A 362 1.08 -13.37 -13.29
CA ARG A 362 2.44 -13.90 -13.17
C ARG A 362 2.59 -14.90 -12.05
N MET A 363 2.02 -14.65 -10.87
CA MET A 363 2.07 -15.62 -9.77
C MET A 363 1.26 -16.89 -10.08
N GLU A 364 0.13 -16.78 -10.78
CA GLU A 364 -0.65 -17.93 -11.25
C GLU A 364 0.15 -18.81 -12.23
N GLN A 365 1.06 -18.22 -12.99
CA GLN A 365 1.92 -18.91 -13.98
C GLN A 365 3.31 -19.27 -13.44
N SER A 366 3.67 -18.83 -12.24
CA SER A 366 4.99 -19.06 -11.66
C SER A 366 5.26 -20.55 -11.49
N ARG A 367 6.45 -21.00 -11.89
CA ARG A 367 6.91 -22.39 -11.68
C ARG A 367 7.06 -22.75 -10.20
N PHE A 368 7.14 -21.75 -9.33
CA PHE A 368 7.23 -21.94 -7.88
C PHE A 368 5.85 -22.04 -7.21
N LYS A 369 4.76 -21.82 -7.96
CA LYS A 369 3.40 -21.97 -7.43
C LYS A 369 3.12 -23.43 -7.08
N ARG A 370 2.88 -23.69 -5.79
CA ARG A 370 2.54 -25.03 -5.27
C ARG A 370 1.05 -25.20 -5.03
N HIS A 371 0.35 -24.12 -4.69
CA HIS A 371 -1.10 -24.12 -4.52
C HIS A 371 -1.66 -22.72 -4.66
N GLN A 372 -2.96 -22.63 -4.93
CA GLN A 372 -3.73 -21.41 -4.95
C GLN A 372 -5.09 -21.68 -4.30
N LEU A 373 -5.41 -20.91 -3.26
CA LEU A 373 -6.70 -20.90 -2.58
C LEU A 373 -7.40 -19.56 -2.87
N VAL A 374 -8.71 -19.59 -3.04
CA VAL A 374 -9.52 -18.37 -3.15
C VAL A 374 -10.41 -18.25 -1.92
N LEU A 375 -10.29 -17.13 -1.22
CA LEU A 375 -11.18 -16.75 -0.13
C LEU A 375 -12.33 -15.94 -0.73
N PRO A 376 -13.58 -16.43 -0.69
CA PRO A 376 -14.70 -15.73 -1.33
C PRO A 376 -14.98 -14.37 -0.70
N ALA A 377 -15.41 -13.42 -1.52
CA ALA A 377 -15.90 -12.12 -1.08
C ALA A 377 -17.01 -12.29 -0.04
N PHE A 378 -17.00 -11.44 0.98
CA PHE A 378 -17.94 -11.41 2.11
C PHE A 378 -17.92 -12.65 3.04
N GLU A 379 -17.04 -13.62 2.78
CA GLU A 379 -16.85 -14.84 3.60
C GLU A 379 -15.57 -14.84 4.44
N HIS A 380 -14.74 -13.80 4.34
CA HIS A 380 -13.55 -13.62 5.16
C HIS A 380 -13.39 -12.16 5.60
N GLU A 381 -12.54 -11.93 6.60
CA GLU A 381 -12.34 -10.62 7.24
C GLU A 381 -10.88 -10.15 7.13
N TYR A 382 -10.71 -8.84 7.12
CA TYR A 382 -9.44 -8.17 7.41
C TYR A 382 -9.56 -7.34 8.67
N ARG A 383 -8.41 -7.03 9.27
CA ARG A 383 -8.25 -6.04 10.32
C ARG A 383 -7.98 -4.65 9.72
N SER A 384 -8.57 -3.64 10.32
CA SER A 384 -8.46 -2.24 9.92
C SER A 384 -7.00 -1.78 9.84
N GLY A 385 -6.63 -1.07 8.77
CA GLY A 385 -5.32 -0.40 8.67
C GLY A 385 -5.09 0.65 9.77
N SER A 386 -6.18 1.22 10.31
CA SER A 386 -6.15 2.19 11.42
C SER A 386 -6.30 1.55 12.79
N GLN A 387 -6.01 0.25 12.93
CA GLN A 387 -6.20 -0.51 14.17
C GLN A 387 -5.45 0.03 15.40
N HIS A 388 -4.43 0.87 15.19
CA HIS A 388 -3.68 1.52 16.26
C HIS A 388 -4.48 2.62 16.98
N VAL A 389 -5.55 3.13 16.37
CA VAL A 389 -6.42 4.20 16.91
C VAL A 389 -7.91 3.87 16.87
N CYS A 390 -8.35 2.96 15.98
CA CYS A 390 -9.78 2.66 15.82
C CYS A 390 -10.35 1.94 17.03
N LYS A 391 -11.68 2.00 17.18
CA LYS A 391 -12.37 1.28 18.24
C LYS A 391 -12.43 -0.22 17.95
N LYS A 392 -12.76 -1.02 18.96
CA LYS A 392 -12.85 -2.49 18.85
C LYS A 392 -13.90 -2.91 17.83
N GLU A 393 -15.00 -2.17 17.72
CA GLU A 393 -16.11 -2.45 16.81
C GLU A 393 -15.74 -2.22 15.34
N GLU A 394 -14.75 -1.37 15.09
CA GLU A 394 -14.20 -0.99 13.78
C GLU A 394 -12.96 -1.82 13.40
N MET A 395 -12.51 -2.71 14.31
CA MET A 395 -11.28 -3.48 14.15
C MET A 395 -11.34 -4.44 12.96
N HIS A 396 -12.49 -5.06 12.71
CA HIS A 396 -12.68 -6.09 11.69
C HIS A 396 -13.70 -5.63 10.65
N TYR A 397 -13.40 -5.88 9.39
CA TYR A 397 -14.34 -5.66 8.28
C TYR A 397 -14.30 -6.84 7.31
N LYS A 398 -15.45 -7.14 6.70
CA LYS A 398 -15.55 -8.18 5.68
C LYS A 398 -14.88 -7.70 4.40
N ALA A 399 -14.06 -8.56 3.79
CA ALA A 399 -13.53 -8.31 2.46
C ALA A 399 -14.69 -8.26 1.46
N VAL A 400 -14.71 -7.22 0.61
CA VAL A 400 -15.76 -7.05 -0.41
C VAL A 400 -15.38 -7.66 -1.76
N HIS A 401 -14.15 -8.15 -1.87
CA HIS A 401 -13.60 -8.85 -3.02
C HIS A 401 -13.08 -10.21 -2.57
N ASN A 402 -12.95 -11.13 -3.53
CA ASN A 402 -12.21 -12.36 -3.31
C ASN A 402 -10.74 -12.03 -3.01
N THR A 403 -10.10 -12.86 -2.20
CA THR A 403 -8.64 -12.81 -1.99
C THR A 403 -8.03 -14.10 -2.49
N ALA A 404 -7.10 -13.99 -3.44
CA ALA A 404 -6.27 -15.09 -3.87
C ALA A 404 -5.10 -15.27 -2.87
N VAL A 405 -4.91 -16.50 -2.41
CA VAL A 405 -3.81 -16.92 -1.53
C VAL A 405 -2.92 -17.87 -2.32
N LEU A 406 -1.72 -17.43 -2.67
CA LEU A 406 -0.79 -18.17 -3.50
C LEU A 406 0.42 -18.64 -2.69
N PHE A 407 0.78 -19.91 -2.84
CA PHE A 407 1.92 -20.52 -2.16
C PHE A 407 3.08 -20.62 -3.16
N LEU A 408 4.08 -19.75 -3.03
CA LEU A 408 5.28 -19.72 -3.87
C LEU A 408 6.45 -20.31 -3.07
N GLN A 409 6.93 -21.49 -3.47
CA GLN A 409 7.95 -22.24 -2.71
C GLN A 409 8.98 -22.88 -3.64
N ASN A 410 10.25 -22.81 -3.28
CA ASN A 410 11.30 -23.62 -3.91
C ASN A 410 11.19 -25.07 -3.43
N GLU A 411 11.94 -25.99 -4.04
CA GLU A 411 11.81 -27.43 -3.70
C GLU A 411 12.02 -27.73 -2.20
N PRO A 412 13.07 -27.20 -1.53
CA PRO A 412 13.27 -27.44 -0.10
C PRO A 412 12.19 -26.77 0.77
N GLY A 413 11.68 -25.60 0.36
CA GLY A 413 10.57 -24.92 1.01
C GLY A 413 9.27 -25.72 0.93
N PHE A 414 8.98 -26.28 -0.25
CA PHE A 414 7.83 -27.14 -0.48
C PHE A 414 7.93 -28.46 0.29
N ALA A 415 9.11 -29.08 0.34
CA ALA A 415 9.33 -30.29 1.15
C ALA A 415 9.05 -30.05 2.64
N LYS A 416 9.39 -28.87 3.16
CA LYS A 416 9.22 -28.52 4.58
C LYS A 416 7.81 -28.02 4.93
N TRP A 417 7.27 -27.13 4.10
CA TRP A 417 6.03 -26.38 4.37
C TRP A 417 4.98 -26.55 3.27
N GLY A 418 4.99 -27.70 2.59
CA GLY A 418 4.08 -27.97 1.49
C GLY A 418 2.60 -27.77 1.89
N PRO A 419 1.78 -27.17 1.02
CA PRO A 419 0.33 -27.02 1.20
C PRO A 419 -0.41 -28.35 1.02
N THR A 420 -0.29 -29.23 2.00
CA THR A 420 -1.06 -30.49 2.02
C THR A 420 -2.56 -30.21 2.21
N PRO A 421 -3.44 -31.14 1.77
CA PRO A 421 -4.89 -30.97 1.93
C PRO A 421 -5.33 -30.65 3.36
N GLU A 422 -4.72 -31.26 4.37
CA GLU A 422 -5.06 -31.08 5.78
C GLU A 422 -4.69 -29.68 6.27
N ARG A 423 -3.49 -29.21 5.92
CA ARG A 423 -3.03 -27.85 6.25
C ARG A 423 -3.89 -26.79 5.56
N LEU A 424 -4.26 -27.02 4.30
CA LEU A 424 -5.14 -26.12 3.54
C LEU A 424 -6.55 -26.07 4.13
N GLN A 425 -7.08 -27.21 4.58
CA GLN A 425 -8.38 -27.28 5.22
C GLN A 425 -8.40 -26.47 6.53
N GLU A 426 -7.38 -26.63 7.38
CA GLU A 426 -7.26 -25.83 8.62
C GLU A 426 -7.10 -24.33 8.34
N LEU A 427 -6.26 -23.94 7.37
CA LEU A 427 -6.12 -22.54 7.00
C LEU A 427 -7.43 -21.96 6.46
N GLY A 428 -8.12 -22.68 5.57
CA GLY A 428 -9.41 -22.27 5.03
C GLY A 428 -10.51 -22.20 6.09
N ALA A 429 -10.44 -23.02 7.15
CA ALA A 429 -11.32 -22.90 8.31
C ALA A 429 -11.02 -21.63 9.12
N ALA A 430 -9.74 -21.35 9.38
CA ALA A 430 -9.31 -20.13 10.08
C ALA A 430 -9.75 -18.87 9.32
N CYS A 431 -9.54 -18.80 8.01
CA CYS A 431 -9.92 -17.62 7.21
C CYS A 431 -11.43 -17.33 7.17
N ARG A 432 -12.28 -18.34 7.37
CA ARG A 432 -13.75 -18.20 7.41
C ARG A 432 -14.29 -17.87 8.80
N GLN A 433 -13.46 -17.92 9.83
CA GLN A 433 -13.86 -17.60 11.18
C GLN A 433 -14.02 -16.08 11.36
N SER A 434 -15.11 -15.64 11.99
CA SER A 434 -15.24 -14.21 12.32
C SER A 434 -14.36 -13.84 13.50
N GLY A 435 -13.58 -12.76 13.35
CA GLY A 435 -12.73 -12.20 14.41
C GLY A 435 -13.50 -11.75 15.66
N ARG A 436 -14.82 -11.54 15.55
CA ARG A 436 -15.68 -11.17 16.69
C ARG A 436 -15.88 -12.32 17.69
N SER A 437 -15.75 -13.57 17.25
CA SER A 437 -16.01 -14.77 18.06
C SER A 437 -14.98 -15.04 19.17
N HIS A 438 -13.76 -14.49 19.08
CA HIS A 438 -12.72 -14.64 20.12
C HIS A 438 -12.81 -13.63 21.26
N SER A 439 -13.78 -12.71 21.23
CA SER A 439 -13.90 -11.67 22.25
C SER A 439 -14.80 -12.04 23.45
N SER A 440 -15.42 -13.22 23.44
CA SER A 440 -16.36 -13.69 24.47
C SER A 440 -15.75 -14.67 25.50
N SER A 441 -14.45 -14.99 25.41
CA SER A 441 -13.82 -16.00 26.28
C SER A 441 -12.67 -15.48 27.15
N GLY A 442 -12.72 -14.20 27.54
CA GLY A 442 -11.79 -13.63 28.51
C GLY A 442 -12.44 -12.47 29.26
N SER A 443 -13.18 -12.80 30.31
CA SER A 443 -13.61 -11.88 31.37
C SER A 443 -12.66 -12.03 32.56
#